data_AF-A0A151UCN0-F1
#
_entry.id   AF-A0A151UCN0-F1
#
_cell.length_a   1.000
_cell.length_b   1.000
_cell.length_c   1.000
_cell.angle_alpha   90.00
_cell.angle_beta   90.00
_cell.angle_gamma   90.00
#
_symmetry.space_group_name_H-M   'P 1'
#
loop_
_entity.id
_entity.type
_entity.pdbx_description
1 polymer ?
#
loop_
_entity_poly.entity_id
_entity_poly.type
_entity_poly.pdbx_seq_one_letter_code
_entity_poly.pdbx_strand_id
1 'polypeptide(L)'
;MTIEALPDDHLCLILSFLSTKEAIATSLLYKRWRFLWTMGASLHIGCAKPIMEHYKSLKVFLALRRMHNITSFRLNCDSDHDCCSHYVEQWILEVAIRKVERVNISLCRSHISEINVDAFFTCTTIVNMKIKSPYEITIPSSVYLPNLKILLLKVHERFPKSNASKIISGSPSIELIYMEINWTTDYVEQLTVVHNYRYFRLDQQTWLYDFVMHYDYDFMSDSMQNCGLLKPDKTKVYVTVHKDMMQQAVSNLLKGIYPVKFLSLKYSRDVNPSNFDLPLFNNLVELQLFVKKDDPFIMEFPAKCPKLQVLEINILDDGQRCRYNITEGVRVHDLSIVPISPVIYMAK
;
A
#
# COMPACT_ATOMS: atom_id res chain seq x y z
N MET A 1 39.11 23.41 5.09
CA MET A 1 37.90 24.24 4.83
C MET A 1 37.09 24.19 6.11
N THR A 2 37.01 25.29 6.86
CA THR A 2 36.26 25.34 8.12
C THR A 2 34.77 25.45 7.82
N ILE A 3 33.93 24.83 8.67
CA ILE A 3 32.46 24.87 8.51
C ILE A 3 31.92 26.31 8.53
N GLU A 4 32.69 27.24 9.09
CA GLU A 4 32.42 28.67 9.17
C GLU A 4 32.45 29.39 7.81
N ALA A 5 33.14 28.84 6.81
CA ALA A 5 33.25 29.42 5.48
C ALA A 5 32.10 29.03 4.54
N LEU A 6 31.21 28.12 4.94
CA LEU A 6 30.08 27.69 4.12
C LEU A 6 29.01 28.79 4.02
N PRO A 7 28.33 28.98 2.88
CA PRO A 7 27.17 29.86 2.77
C PRO A 7 25.99 29.40 3.64
N ASP A 8 25.10 30.33 4.02
CA ASP A 8 23.95 30.03 4.88
C ASP A 8 23.04 28.93 4.30
N ASP A 9 22.88 28.88 2.97
CA ASP A 9 22.07 27.85 2.31
C ASP A 9 22.62 26.44 2.52
N HIS A 10 23.95 26.28 2.54
CA HIS A 10 24.60 25.00 2.80
C HIS A 10 24.45 24.60 4.26
N LEU A 11 24.54 25.56 5.18
CA LEU A 11 24.30 25.32 6.60
C LEU A 11 22.83 24.93 6.85
N CYS A 12 21.87 25.60 6.20
CA CYS A 12 20.46 25.24 6.26
C CYS A 12 20.20 23.83 5.73
N LEU A 13 20.90 23.42 4.66
CA LEU A 13 20.84 22.04 4.15
C LEU A 13 21.36 21.05 5.20
N ILE A 14 22.48 21.33 5.87
CA ILE A 14 22.99 20.49 6.97
C ILE A 14 21.96 20.38 8.09
N LEU A 15 21.37 21.50 8.51
CA LEU A 15 20.34 21.53 9.55
C LEU A 15 19.07 20.76 9.16
N SER A 16 18.78 20.62 7.86
CA SER A 16 17.61 19.87 7.38
C SER A 16 17.68 18.35 7.67
N PHE A 17 18.89 17.83 7.92
CA PHE A 17 19.09 16.44 8.33
C PHE A 17 18.93 16.23 9.84
N LEU A 18 18.91 17.29 10.63
CA LEU A 18 18.76 17.25 12.09
C LEU A 18 17.28 17.25 12.48
N SER A 19 16.98 16.80 13.69
CA SER A 19 15.69 17.13 14.32
C SER A 19 15.58 18.64 14.54
N THR A 20 14.34 19.13 14.61
CA THR A 20 14.05 20.54 14.92
C THR A 20 14.69 20.95 16.25
N LYS A 21 14.72 20.05 17.24
CA LYS A 21 15.37 20.28 18.54
C LYS A 21 16.88 20.45 18.40
N GLU A 22 17.54 19.56 17.67
CA GLU A 22 18.99 19.64 17.42
C GLU A 22 19.34 20.88 16.59
N ALA A 23 18.56 21.18 15.56
CA ALA A 23 18.74 22.39 14.76
C ALA A 23 18.64 23.65 15.61
N ILE A 24 17.66 23.73 16.52
CA ILE A 24 17.58 24.82 17.51
C ILE A 24 18.80 24.80 18.44
N ALA A 25 19.28 23.64 18.90
CA ALA A 25 20.44 23.57 19.79
C ALA A 25 21.72 24.09 19.12
N THR A 26 21.88 23.94 17.81
CA THR A 26 23.02 24.54 17.08
C THR A 26 23.06 26.06 17.16
N SER A 27 21.94 26.73 17.49
CA SER A 27 21.88 28.18 17.72
C SER A 27 22.78 28.65 18.86
N LEU A 28 23.19 27.72 19.75
CA LEU A 28 24.08 27.97 20.88
C LEU A 28 25.57 27.89 20.50
N LEU A 29 25.92 27.29 19.36
CA LEU A 29 27.31 27.06 18.97
C LEU A 29 27.99 28.35 18.50
N TYR A 30 27.31 29.14 17.66
CA TYR A 30 27.87 30.38 17.09
C TYR A 30 26.79 31.41 16.76
N LYS A 31 27.15 32.71 16.81
CA LYS A 31 26.24 33.83 16.50
C LYS A 31 25.57 33.69 15.13
N ARG A 32 26.31 33.24 14.11
CA ARG A 32 25.78 33.03 12.75
C ARG A 32 24.70 31.94 12.69
N TRP A 33 24.78 30.93 13.56
CA TRP A 33 23.85 29.80 13.58
C TRP A 33 22.55 30.10 14.33
N ARG A 34 22.51 31.22 15.07
CA ARG A 34 21.41 31.59 15.96
C ARG A 34 20.01 31.50 15.31
N PHE A 35 19.91 31.86 14.03
CA PHE A 35 18.63 31.94 13.31
C PHE A 35 18.52 30.99 12.12
N LEU A 36 19.55 30.20 11.79
CA LEU A 36 19.53 29.34 10.60
C LEU A 36 18.42 28.29 10.65
N TRP A 37 18.12 27.76 11.82
CA TRP A 37 17.02 26.79 12.00
C TRP A 37 15.64 27.35 11.59
N THR A 38 15.45 28.69 11.63
CA THR A 38 14.20 29.35 11.23
C THR A 38 14.01 29.40 9.70
N MET A 39 15.09 29.18 8.95
CA MET A 39 15.12 29.24 7.49
C MET A 39 14.90 27.88 6.82
N GLY A 40 14.92 26.78 7.59
CA GLY A 40 14.62 25.46 7.06
C GLY A 40 13.15 25.34 6.62
N ALA A 41 12.89 24.56 5.57
CA ALA A 41 11.53 24.16 5.18
C ALA A 41 11.11 22.81 5.78
N SER A 42 12.02 22.11 6.47
CA SER A 42 11.77 20.82 7.09
C SER A 42 11.50 20.94 8.59
N LEU A 43 10.57 20.13 9.08
CA LEU A 43 10.22 19.98 10.48
C LEU A 43 10.33 18.51 10.85
N HIS A 44 11.28 18.19 11.72
CA HIS A 44 11.45 16.86 12.25
C HIS A 44 11.30 16.90 13.77
N ILE A 45 10.29 16.21 14.29
CA ILE A 45 9.82 16.33 15.66
C ILE A 45 9.69 14.92 16.26
N GLY A 46 10.32 14.67 17.40
CA GLY A 46 10.23 13.38 18.10
C GLY A 46 8.99 13.22 18.99
N CYS A 47 8.31 14.30 19.35
CA CYS A 47 6.95 14.26 19.91
C CYS A 47 6.39 15.67 19.89
N ALA A 48 5.09 15.79 19.71
CA ALA A 48 4.42 17.08 19.70
C ALA A 48 4.45 17.76 21.09
N LYS A 49 4.28 16.99 22.17
CA LYS A 49 4.16 17.52 23.55
C LYS A 49 5.34 18.38 24.01
N PRO A 50 6.62 17.97 23.86
CA PRO A 50 7.74 18.83 24.24
C PRO A 50 7.68 20.22 23.60
N ILE A 51 7.31 20.34 22.33
CA ILE A 51 7.17 21.66 21.69
C ILE A 51 5.98 22.40 22.29
N MET A 52 4.85 21.72 22.49
CA MET A 52 3.64 22.34 23.04
C MET A 52 3.76 22.72 24.52
N GLU A 53 4.70 22.14 25.26
CA GLU A 53 5.05 22.56 26.64
C GLU A 53 5.93 23.81 26.67
N HIS A 54 6.79 24.02 25.66
CA HIS A 54 7.73 25.15 25.62
C HIS A 54 7.13 26.40 24.97
N TYR A 55 6.09 26.25 24.14
CA TYR A 55 5.49 27.37 23.41
C TYR A 55 4.01 27.49 23.74
N LYS A 56 3.54 28.74 23.90
CA LYS A 56 2.14 29.06 24.21
C LYS A 56 1.14 28.47 23.22
N SER A 57 1.53 28.33 21.95
CA SER A 57 0.75 27.63 20.93
C SER A 57 1.62 27.20 19.77
N LEU A 58 1.11 26.26 18.97
CA LEU A 58 1.76 25.85 17.73
C LEU A 58 1.92 27.03 16.76
N LYS A 59 0.95 27.94 16.70
CA LYS A 59 1.04 29.16 15.88
C LYS A 59 2.21 30.05 16.31
N VAL A 60 2.43 30.21 17.61
CA VAL A 60 3.57 30.98 18.14
C VAL A 60 4.89 30.31 17.75
N PHE A 61 4.99 28.99 17.88
CA PHE A 61 6.18 28.25 17.47
C PHE A 61 6.45 28.42 15.96
N LEU A 62 5.43 28.22 15.12
CA LEU A 62 5.57 28.33 13.66
C LEU A 62 5.84 29.77 13.19
N ALA A 63 5.38 30.79 13.94
CA ALA A 63 5.67 32.19 13.65
C ALA A 63 7.15 32.56 13.83
N LEU A 64 7.94 31.74 14.53
CA LEU A 64 9.39 31.93 14.64
C LEU A 64 10.13 31.59 13.33
N ARG A 65 9.47 30.89 12.41
CA ARG A 65 10.07 30.45 11.15
C ARG A 65 9.92 31.53 10.08
N ARG A 66 10.99 31.74 9.31
CA ARG A 66 11.02 32.65 8.16
C ARG A 66 10.39 32.01 6.92
N MET A 67 10.54 30.70 6.77
CA MET A 67 9.87 29.95 5.71
C MET A 67 8.44 29.63 6.11
N HIS A 68 7.49 30.15 5.33
CA HIS A 68 6.06 29.92 5.56
C HIS A 68 5.60 28.54 5.07
N ASN A 69 6.23 27.99 4.04
CA ASN A 69 5.93 26.66 3.53
C ASN A 69 6.77 25.60 4.25
N ILE A 70 6.16 24.44 4.51
CA ILE A 70 6.84 23.29 5.12
C ILE A 70 6.97 22.23 4.05
N THR A 71 8.13 22.02 3.44
CA THR A 71 8.28 21.00 2.37
C THR A 71 8.28 19.58 2.93
N SER A 72 8.76 19.39 4.16
CA SER A 72 8.79 18.09 4.81
C SER A 72 8.43 18.18 6.28
N PHE A 73 7.51 17.32 6.70
CA PHE A 73 7.10 17.15 8.07
C PHE A 73 7.31 15.71 8.50
N ARG A 74 8.07 15.52 9.57
CA ARG A 74 8.28 14.24 10.24
C ARG A 74 7.91 14.36 11.70
N LEU A 75 6.98 13.52 12.15
CA LEU A 75 6.62 13.37 13.56
C LEU A 75 6.81 11.90 13.94
N ASN A 76 7.69 11.61 14.89
CA ASN A 76 7.97 10.24 15.30
C ASN A 76 7.89 10.09 16.81
N CYS A 77 6.77 9.61 17.32
CA CYS A 77 6.55 9.39 18.74
C CYS A 77 6.99 7.96 19.11
N ASP A 78 8.16 7.82 19.74
CA ASP A 78 8.75 6.52 20.11
C ASP A 78 8.59 6.17 21.61
N SER A 79 7.88 6.96 22.40
CA SER A 79 7.77 6.75 23.84
C SER A 79 6.56 5.93 24.25
N ASP A 80 6.77 4.98 25.17
CA ASP A 80 5.75 4.15 25.84
C ASP A 80 4.86 4.93 26.84
N HIS A 81 4.74 6.24 26.66
CA HIS A 81 3.95 7.14 27.52
C HIS A 81 2.83 7.78 26.71
N ASP A 82 1.72 8.21 27.35
CA ASP A 82 0.52 8.83 26.74
C ASP A 82 0.75 10.22 26.11
N CYS A 83 1.80 10.39 25.32
CA CYS A 83 2.48 11.66 25.31
C CYS A 83 2.15 12.59 24.15
N CYS A 84 1.38 12.25 23.11
CA CYS A 84 1.37 13.16 21.94
C CYS A 84 0.04 13.31 21.17
N SER A 85 -1.00 12.51 21.41
CA SER A 85 -2.17 12.46 20.51
C SER A 85 -2.93 13.78 20.40
N HIS A 86 -3.25 14.45 21.52
CA HIS A 86 -4.05 15.69 21.53
C HIS A 86 -3.46 16.84 20.70
N TYR A 87 -2.14 16.87 20.52
CA TYR A 87 -1.47 17.93 19.76
C TYR A 87 -1.26 17.55 18.30
N VAL A 88 -1.32 16.26 17.95
CA VAL A 88 -1.02 15.80 16.59
C VAL A 88 -2.00 16.40 15.59
N GLU A 89 -3.31 16.44 15.90
CA GLU A 89 -4.31 17.02 14.98
C GLU A 89 -4.04 18.51 14.71
N GLN A 90 -3.58 19.27 15.71
CA GLN A 90 -3.17 20.66 15.51
C GLN A 90 -1.95 20.75 14.58
N TRP A 91 -0.98 19.85 14.74
CA TRP A 91 0.16 19.75 13.82
C TRP A 91 -0.29 19.42 12.40
N ILE A 92 -1.18 18.45 12.23
CA ILE A 92 -1.72 18.03 10.94
C ILE A 92 -2.35 19.23 10.23
N LEU A 93 -3.24 19.96 10.90
CA LEU A 93 -3.91 21.15 10.35
C LEU A 93 -2.91 22.24 9.96
N GLU A 94 -2.03 22.64 10.87
CA GLU A 94 -1.10 23.75 10.64
C GLU A 94 -0.04 23.44 9.57
N VAL A 95 0.39 22.18 9.46
CA VAL A 95 1.33 21.73 8.44
C VAL A 95 0.65 21.65 7.07
N ALA A 96 -0.59 21.14 7.00
CA ALA A 96 -1.37 21.10 5.77
C ALA A 96 -1.63 22.51 5.21
N ILE A 97 -2.00 23.48 6.06
CA ILE A 97 -2.18 24.90 5.69
C ILE A 97 -0.90 25.49 5.09
N ARG A 98 0.27 25.00 5.53
CA ARG A 98 1.60 25.43 5.05
C ARG A 98 2.11 24.60 3.88
N LYS A 99 1.21 24.01 3.10
CA LYS A 99 1.47 23.41 1.78
C LYS A 99 2.53 22.31 1.83
N VAL A 100 2.35 21.35 2.74
CA VAL A 100 3.29 20.25 2.90
C VAL A 100 3.35 19.34 1.69
N GLU A 101 4.57 18.91 1.33
CA GLU A 101 4.80 17.98 0.22
C GLU A 101 5.10 16.56 0.72
N ARG A 102 5.86 16.44 1.81
CA ARG A 102 6.32 15.15 2.34
C ARG A 102 5.92 15.02 3.80
N VAL A 103 5.03 14.09 4.09
CA VAL A 103 4.54 13.78 5.44
C VAL A 103 5.05 12.42 5.88
N ASN A 104 5.60 12.33 7.08
CA ASN A 104 5.95 11.08 7.74
C ASN A 104 5.56 11.14 9.22
N ILE A 105 4.45 10.51 9.57
CA ILE A 105 3.95 10.45 10.95
C ILE A 105 4.01 9.01 11.43
N SER A 106 4.57 8.82 12.63
CA SER A 106 4.55 7.59 13.38
C SER A 106 4.12 7.92 14.80
N LEU A 107 2.99 7.34 15.22
CA LEU A 107 2.37 7.59 16.51
C LEU A 107 2.63 6.42 17.48
N CYS A 108 2.82 6.75 18.76
CA CYS A 108 2.86 5.76 19.85
C CYS A 108 1.43 5.43 20.31
N ARG A 109 1.24 4.37 21.09
CA ARG A 109 -0.06 4.05 21.71
C ARG A 109 -0.41 5.08 22.79
N SER A 110 -1.69 5.35 22.98
CA SER A 110 -2.23 6.14 24.10
C SER A 110 -3.71 5.83 24.31
N HIS A 111 -4.36 6.51 25.25
CA HIS A 111 -5.79 6.37 25.54
C HIS A 111 -6.79 6.87 24.47
N ILE A 112 -6.34 7.35 23.30
CA ILE A 112 -7.27 7.73 22.22
C ILE A 112 -7.69 6.52 21.38
N SER A 113 -8.90 6.52 20.87
CA SER A 113 -9.42 5.49 19.95
C SER A 113 -9.21 5.85 18.48
N GLU A 114 -9.22 7.15 18.17
CA GLU A 114 -9.26 7.68 16.82
C GLU A 114 -8.41 8.95 16.71
N ILE A 115 -7.87 9.21 15.52
CA ILE A 115 -7.18 10.45 15.19
C ILE A 115 -7.69 11.04 13.87
N ASN A 116 -7.95 12.35 13.87
CA ASN A 116 -8.31 13.06 12.65
C ASN A 116 -7.09 13.43 11.80
N VAL A 117 -7.06 12.90 10.57
CA VAL A 117 -6.01 13.16 9.57
C VAL A 117 -6.53 13.84 8.30
N ASP A 118 -7.76 14.36 8.33
CA ASP A 118 -8.52 14.82 7.16
C ASP A 118 -7.79 15.91 6.37
N ALA A 119 -7.10 16.81 7.07
CA ALA A 119 -6.40 17.93 6.46
C ALA A 119 -5.31 17.47 5.48
N PHE A 120 -4.71 16.30 5.70
CA PHE A 120 -3.75 15.76 4.74
C PHE A 120 -4.42 15.21 3.50
N PHE A 121 -5.58 14.56 3.62
CA PHE A 121 -6.31 13.96 2.49
C PHE A 121 -6.97 14.98 1.55
N THR A 122 -6.89 16.27 1.89
CA THR A 122 -7.34 17.40 1.07
C THR A 122 -6.19 18.35 0.70
N CYS A 123 -4.97 18.07 1.16
CA CYS A 123 -3.80 18.90 0.91
C CYS A 123 -3.21 18.57 -0.47
N THR A 124 -3.48 19.46 -1.44
CA THR A 124 -3.14 19.24 -2.85
C THR A 124 -1.65 19.22 -3.15
N THR A 125 -0.81 19.69 -2.23
CA THR A 125 0.64 19.75 -2.41
C THR A 125 1.36 18.47 -1.99
N ILE A 126 0.67 17.55 -1.31
CA ILE A 126 1.28 16.33 -0.82
C ILE A 126 1.66 15.43 -1.99
N VAL A 127 2.94 15.05 -2.02
CA VAL A 127 3.54 14.13 -2.99
C VAL A 127 3.83 12.78 -2.33
N ASN A 128 4.31 12.79 -1.10
CA ASN A 128 4.62 11.56 -0.35
C ASN A 128 3.99 11.62 1.04
N MET A 129 3.21 10.60 1.37
CA MET A 129 2.53 10.49 2.66
C MET A 129 2.87 9.15 3.31
N LYS A 130 3.41 9.19 4.53
CA LYS A 130 3.63 8.01 5.37
C LYS A 130 2.94 8.23 6.71
N ILE A 131 2.01 7.36 7.06
CA ILE A 131 1.28 7.42 8.34
C ILE A 131 1.31 6.04 8.96
N LYS A 132 1.84 5.94 10.17
CA LYS A 132 1.75 4.77 11.05
C LYS A 132 0.94 5.18 12.28
N SER A 133 -0.24 4.59 12.41
CA SER A 133 -1.18 4.88 13.49
C SER A 133 -1.53 3.59 14.24
N PRO A 134 -1.40 3.56 15.57
CA PRO A 134 -1.98 2.52 16.39
C PRO A 134 -3.48 2.74 16.65
N TYR A 135 -4.09 3.79 16.08
CA TYR A 135 -5.48 4.20 16.28
C TYR A 135 -6.27 4.13 14.98
N GLU A 136 -7.61 4.16 15.08
CA GLU A 136 -8.45 4.43 13.92
C GLU A 136 -8.12 5.81 13.34
N ILE A 137 -8.20 5.94 12.02
CA ILE A 137 -7.97 7.22 11.34
C ILE A 137 -9.24 7.66 10.63
N THR A 138 -9.67 8.89 10.86
CA THR A 138 -10.76 9.46 10.06
C THR A 138 -10.25 9.77 8.67
N ILE A 139 -11.04 9.39 7.67
CA ILE A 139 -10.83 9.80 6.29
C ILE A 139 -12.01 10.67 5.89
N PRO A 140 -11.78 11.85 5.28
CA PRO A 140 -12.86 12.76 4.92
C PRO A 140 -13.77 12.12 3.87
N SER A 141 -14.99 12.65 3.75
CA SER A 141 -15.96 12.17 2.75
C SER A 141 -15.44 12.35 1.32
N SER A 142 -14.65 13.40 1.08
CA SER A 142 -14.01 13.71 -0.20
C SER A 142 -12.49 13.74 -0.02
N VAL A 143 -11.78 12.92 -0.80
CA VAL A 143 -10.32 12.92 -0.87
C VAL A 143 -9.91 13.63 -2.15
N TYR A 144 -8.93 14.53 -2.06
CA TYR A 144 -8.39 15.24 -3.21
C TYR A 144 -6.87 15.44 -3.07
N LEU A 145 -6.13 14.55 -3.72
CA LEU A 145 -4.67 14.41 -3.63
C LEU A 145 -4.05 14.36 -5.04
N PRO A 146 -4.19 15.43 -5.85
CA PRO A 146 -3.80 15.42 -7.26
C PRO A 146 -2.31 15.14 -7.50
N ASN A 147 -1.44 15.41 -6.53
CA ASN A 147 0.01 15.25 -6.65
C ASN A 147 0.58 14.06 -5.87
N LEU A 148 -0.25 13.28 -5.17
CA LEU A 148 0.22 12.17 -4.35
C LEU A 148 0.74 11.05 -5.24
N LYS A 149 2.03 10.71 -5.06
CA LYS A 149 2.73 9.63 -5.75
C LYS A 149 2.90 8.41 -4.85
N ILE A 150 3.26 8.62 -3.59
CA ILE A 150 3.56 7.52 -2.66
C ILE A 150 2.72 7.67 -1.40
N LEU A 151 1.93 6.64 -1.11
CA LEU A 151 1.22 6.48 0.16
C LEU A 151 1.69 5.21 0.87
N LEU A 152 2.21 5.37 2.08
CA LEU A 152 2.45 4.26 3.01
C LEU A 152 1.56 4.46 4.24
N LEU A 153 0.56 3.60 4.38
CA LEU A 153 -0.39 3.66 5.46
C LEU A 153 -0.30 2.38 6.31
N LYS A 154 -0.07 2.50 7.61
CA LYS A 154 -0.13 1.38 8.55
C LYS A 154 -1.10 1.74 9.67
N VAL A 155 -2.22 1.05 9.76
CA VAL A 155 -3.27 1.31 10.74
C VAL A 155 -3.57 0.01 11.47
N HIS A 156 -3.26 -0.03 12.77
CA HIS A 156 -3.44 -1.24 13.57
C HIS A 156 -4.87 -1.43 14.10
N GLU A 157 -5.71 -0.42 13.94
CA GLU A 157 -7.14 -0.48 14.27
C GLU A 157 -7.99 -0.65 13.00
N ARG A 158 -9.30 -0.73 13.20
CA ARG A 158 -10.27 -0.90 12.12
C ARG A 158 -10.11 0.20 11.07
N PHE A 159 -10.06 -0.20 9.80
CA PHE A 159 -10.01 0.69 8.65
C PHE A 159 -11.07 0.24 7.63
N PRO A 160 -12.07 1.06 7.27
CA PRO A 160 -13.12 0.66 6.32
C PRO A 160 -12.65 0.51 4.86
N LYS A 161 -13.10 -0.54 4.14
CA LYS A 161 -12.84 -0.75 2.68
C LYS A 161 -13.19 0.45 1.81
N SER A 162 -14.28 1.12 2.14
CA SER A 162 -14.70 2.35 1.45
C SER A 162 -13.67 3.47 1.54
N ASN A 163 -12.86 3.54 2.60
CA ASN A 163 -11.84 4.57 2.75
C ASN A 163 -10.66 4.36 1.79
N ALA A 164 -10.21 3.13 1.58
CA ALA A 164 -9.20 2.86 0.56
C ALA A 164 -9.69 3.22 -0.85
N SER A 165 -10.95 2.89 -1.18
CA SER A 165 -11.54 3.27 -2.46
C SER A 165 -11.56 4.80 -2.66
N LYS A 166 -11.92 5.57 -1.62
CA LYS A 166 -11.87 7.05 -1.67
C LYS A 166 -10.45 7.57 -1.88
N ILE A 167 -9.47 6.99 -1.20
CA ILE A 167 -8.07 7.41 -1.31
C ILE A 167 -7.55 7.17 -2.73
N ILE A 168 -7.83 6.00 -3.30
CA ILE A 168 -7.39 5.64 -4.65
C ILE A 168 -8.07 6.56 -5.68
N SER A 169 -9.39 6.76 -5.60
CA SER A 169 -10.13 7.60 -6.55
C SER A 169 -9.74 9.08 -6.46
N GLY A 170 -9.42 9.56 -5.26
CA GLY A 170 -8.98 10.94 -5.02
C GLY A 170 -7.50 11.21 -5.36
N SER A 171 -6.72 10.21 -5.77
CA SER A 171 -5.27 10.30 -5.95
C SER A 171 -4.82 9.87 -7.36
N PRO A 172 -5.10 10.67 -8.41
CA PRO A 172 -4.87 10.27 -9.80
C PRO A 172 -3.39 10.08 -10.20
N SER A 173 -2.45 10.70 -9.48
CA SER A 173 -1.01 10.65 -9.78
C SER A 173 -0.26 9.55 -9.02
N ILE A 174 -0.99 8.60 -8.44
CA ILE A 174 -0.42 7.61 -7.53
C ILE A 174 0.51 6.65 -8.29
N GLU A 175 1.70 6.43 -7.75
CA GLU A 175 2.69 5.47 -8.27
C GLU A 175 2.78 4.23 -7.36
N LEU A 176 2.64 4.44 -6.04
CA LEU A 176 2.70 3.38 -5.04
C LEU A 176 1.72 3.66 -3.88
N ILE A 177 0.85 2.70 -3.61
CA ILE A 177 0.14 2.58 -2.33
C ILE A 177 0.62 1.32 -1.65
N TYR A 178 0.94 1.44 -0.37
CA TYR A 178 1.07 0.32 0.54
C TYR A 178 0.18 0.60 1.74
N MET A 179 -0.78 -0.28 2.03
CA MET A 179 -1.61 -0.24 3.23
C MET A 179 -1.42 -1.55 4.01
N GLU A 180 -1.16 -1.46 5.31
CA GLU A 180 -1.22 -2.57 6.24
C GLU A 180 -2.28 -2.24 7.28
N ILE A 181 -3.45 -2.86 7.14
CA ILE A 181 -4.69 -2.38 7.75
C ILE A 181 -5.57 -3.54 8.21
N ASN A 182 -6.34 -3.31 9.28
CA ASN A 182 -7.35 -4.25 9.76
C ASN A 182 -8.72 -3.85 9.21
N TRP A 183 -9.28 -4.60 8.25
CA TRP A 183 -10.64 -4.30 7.75
C TRP A 183 -11.74 -4.68 8.75
N THR A 184 -11.49 -5.73 9.55
CA THR A 184 -12.33 -6.25 10.63
C THR A 184 -11.46 -6.52 11.86
N THR A 185 -12.06 -6.83 13.02
CA THR A 185 -11.34 -7.00 14.31
C THR A 185 -10.35 -8.16 14.36
N ASP A 186 -10.34 -9.02 13.34
CA ASP A 186 -9.72 -10.33 13.45
C ASP A 186 -8.56 -10.56 12.45
N TYR A 187 -8.39 -9.70 11.44
CA TYR A 187 -7.47 -9.96 10.33
C TYR A 187 -6.77 -8.71 9.79
N VAL A 188 -5.42 -8.77 9.74
CA VAL A 188 -4.57 -7.83 9.02
C VAL A 188 -4.55 -8.20 7.54
N GLU A 189 -4.78 -7.22 6.69
CA GLU A 189 -4.61 -7.32 5.25
C GLU A 189 -3.58 -6.30 4.78
N GLN A 190 -2.69 -6.74 3.88
CA GLN A 190 -1.76 -5.87 3.19
C GLN A 190 -2.28 -5.62 1.78
N LEU A 191 -2.41 -4.35 1.41
CA LEU A 191 -2.82 -3.90 0.09
C LEU A 191 -1.69 -3.11 -0.53
N THR A 192 -1.12 -3.61 -1.62
CA THR A 192 -0.13 -2.90 -2.42
C THR A 192 -0.69 -2.59 -3.80
N VAL A 193 -0.72 -1.31 -4.16
CA VAL A 193 -1.02 -0.85 -5.52
C VAL A 193 0.26 -0.31 -6.11
N VAL A 194 0.71 -0.87 -7.23
CA VAL A 194 1.81 -0.32 -8.02
C VAL A 194 1.25 0.16 -9.34
N HIS A 195 1.43 1.44 -9.62
CA HIS A 195 1.00 2.07 -10.85
C HIS A 195 2.21 2.74 -11.50
N ASN A 196 2.42 2.44 -12.78
CA ASN A 196 3.34 3.18 -13.62
C ASN A 196 2.80 3.22 -15.05
N TYR A 197 3.57 3.82 -15.96
CA TYR A 197 3.19 3.96 -17.36
C TYR A 197 3.03 2.65 -18.15
N ARG A 198 3.36 1.49 -17.57
CA ARG A 198 3.27 0.17 -18.25
C ARG A 198 2.19 -0.72 -17.67
N TYR A 199 1.95 -0.65 -16.37
CA TYR A 199 1.00 -1.55 -15.73
C TYR A 199 0.40 -0.95 -14.47
N PHE A 200 -0.74 -1.50 -14.09
CA PHE A 200 -1.33 -1.35 -12.76
C PHE A 200 -1.36 -2.75 -12.11
N ARG A 201 -0.79 -2.87 -10.92
CA ARG A 201 -0.77 -4.11 -10.14
C ARG A 201 -1.44 -3.86 -8.80
N LEU A 202 -2.44 -4.67 -8.50
CA LEU A 202 -3.01 -4.79 -7.16
C LEU A 202 -2.49 -6.08 -6.52
N ASP A 203 -1.98 -5.99 -5.31
CA ASP A 203 -1.55 -7.12 -4.50
C ASP A 203 -2.27 -7.04 -3.15
N GLN A 204 -3.02 -8.06 -2.82
CA GLN A 204 -3.77 -8.18 -1.58
C GLN A 204 -3.30 -9.43 -0.86
N GLN A 205 -2.72 -9.27 0.32
CA GLN A 205 -2.16 -10.38 1.09
C GLN A 205 -2.86 -10.48 2.43
N THR A 206 -3.24 -11.70 2.75
CA THR A 206 -3.80 -12.09 4.04
C THR A 206 -3.06 -13.32 4.53
N TRP A 207 -3.28 -13.70 5.79
CA TRP A 207 -2.78 -14.97 6.31
C TRP A 207 -3.38 -16.21 5.61
N LEU A 208 -4.47 -16.05 4.84
CA LEU A 208 -5.16 -17.11 4.11
C LEU A 208 -4.68 -17.24 2.66
N TYR A 209 -4.43 -16.12 1.98
CA TYR A 209 -4.11 -16.10 0.56
C TYR A 209 -3.37 -14.82 0.14
N ASP A 210 -2.64 -14.93 -0.96
CA ASP A 210 -2.17 -13.80 -1.78
C ASP A 210 -3.03 -13.70 -3.04
N PHE A 211 -3.49 -12.50 -3.34
CA PHE A 211 -4.33 -12.19 -4.48
C PHE A 211 -3.72 -11.04 -5.27
N VAL A 212 -3.31 -11.32 -6.51
CA VAL A 212 -2.66 -10.35 -7.38
C VAL A 212 -3.45 -10.16 -8.66
N MET A 213 -3.77 -8.90 -8.97
CA MET A 213 -4.35 -8.52 -10.25
C MET A 213 -3.36 -7.67 -11.03
N HIS A 214 -3.16 -8.03 -12.29
CA HIS A 214 -2.28 -7.33 -13.21
C HIS A 214 -3.07 -6.80 -14.41
N TYR A 215 -2.96 -5.50 -14.66
CA TYR A 215 -3.62 -4.79 -15.73
C TYR A 215 -2.57 -4.18 -16.66
N ASP A 216 -2.74 -4.40 -17.96
CA ASP A 216 -1.94 -3.77 -19.01
C ASP A 216 -2.45 -2.35 -19.30
N TYR A 217 -1.56 -1.42 -19.63
CA TYR A 217 -1.87 0.02 -19.70
C TYR A 217 -2.90 0.37 -20.79
N ASP A 218 -2.95 -0.42 -21.87
CA ASP A 218 -3.88 -0.25 -23.00
C ASP A 218 -5.37 -0.34 -22.62
N PHE A 219 -5.70 -0.65 -21.36
CA PHE A 219 -7.06 -0.87 -20.87
C PHE A 219 -7.46 -0.04 -19.64
N MET A 220 -6.64 0.94 -19.23
CA MET A 220 -6.82 1.67 -17.97
C MET A 220 -7.72 2.92 -18.02
N SER A 221 -8.07 3.45 -19.21
CA SER A 221 -8.83 4.70 -19.30
C SER A 221 -10.22 4.64 -18.63
N ASP A 222 -10.81 3.45 -18.53
CA ASP A 222 -12.19 3.26 -18.03
C ASP A 222 -12.25 2.72 -16.60
N SER A 223 -11.16 2.17 -16.07
CA SER A 223 -11.14 1.46 -14.77
C SER A 223 -10.92 2.40 -13.57
N MET A 224 -10.21 3.51 -13.78
CA MET A 224 -9.88 4.47 -12.71
C MET A 224 -11.11 5.22 -12.16
N GLN A 225 -12.15 5.41 -12.97
CA GLN A 225 -13.36 6.12 -12.53
C GLN A 225 -14.16 5.34 -11.49
N ASN A 226 -13.98 4.02 -11.37
CA ASN A 226 -14.91 3.21 -10.62
C ASN A 226 -14.44 2.74 -9.25
N CYS A 227 -13.13 2.67 -8.96
CA CYS A 227 -12.58 2.14 -7.67
C CYS A 227 -13.45 1.01 -7.05
N GLY A 228 -13.93 0.16 -7.94
CA GLY A 228 -14.97 -0.84 -7.76
C GLY A 228 -14.38 -2.09 -8.36
N LEU A 229 -13.92 -2.95 -7.45
CA LEU A 229 -13.35 -4.25 -7.75
C LEU A 229 -14.21 -4.92 -8.83
N LEU A 230 -13.60 -5.20 -9.98
CA LEU A 230 -14.06 -6.12 -11.04
C LEU A 230 -14.88 -5.48 -12.19
N LYS A 231 -14.13 -5.02 -13.21
CA LYS A 231 -14.42 -5.41 -14.61
C LYS A 231 -13.20 -6.17 -15.15
N PRO A 232 -13.09 -7.48 -14.86
CA PRO A 232 -11.87 -8.23 -15.05
C PRO A 232 -11.71 -8.83 -16.44
N ASP A 233 -12.50 -8.38 -17.42
CA ASP A 233 -12.54 -8.94 -18.78
C ASP A 233 -11.16 -8.92 -19.49
N LYS A 234 -10.20 -8.14 -18.97
CA LYS A 234 -8.83 -8.01 -19.51
C LYS A 234 -7.74 -8.03 -18.42
N THR A 235 -8.04 -8.58 -17.24
CA THR A 235 -7.10 -8.63 -16.10
C THR A 235 -6.51 -10.03 -15.98
N LYS A 236 -5.20 -10.13 -15.75
CA LYS A 236 -4.58 -11.39 -15.32
C LYS A 236 -4.67 -11.49 -13.80
N VAL A 237 -5.29 -12.56 -13.31
CA VAL A 237 -5.48 -12.79 -11.88
C VAL A 237 -4.61 -13.96 -11.43
N TYR A 238 -3.89 -13.75 -10.34
CA TYR A 238 -3.05 -14.75 -9.68
C TYR A 238 -3.53 -14.90 -8.25
N VAL A 239 -3.78 -16.12 -7.81
CA VAL A 239 -4.25 -16.44 -6.48
C VAL A 239 -3.37 -17.53 -5.90
N THR A 240 -2.80 -17.28 -4.71
CA THR A 240 -2.09 -18.29 -3.94
C THR A 240 -2.81 -18.50 -2.61
N VAL A 241 -3.36 -19.69 -2.37
CA VAL A 241 -4.06 -20.04 -1.13
C VAL A 241 -3.10 -20.74 -0.18
N HIS A 242 -2.90 -20.20 1.01
CA HIS A 242 -1.95 -20.71 2.00
C HIS A 242 -2.59 -21.67 3.00
N LYS A 243 -3.87 -21.48 3.35
CA LYS A 243 -4.57 -22.27 4.38
C LYS A 243 -6.03 -22.54 4.02
N ASP A 244 -6.55 -23.68 4.47
CA ASP A 244 -7.92 -24.15 4.19
C ASP A 244 -8.95 -23.74 5.26
N MET A 245 -8.53 -23.08 6.36
CA MET A 245 -9.41 -22.82 7.51
C MET A 245 -10.67 -22.00 7.20
N MET A 246 -10.75 -21.32 6.04
CA MET A 246 -11.89 -20.50 5.62
C MET A 246 -12.27 -20.74 4.15
N GLN A 247 -12.68 -21.97 3.80
CA GLN A 247 -13.15 -22.37 2.45
C GLN A 247 -14.15 -21.38 1.85
N GLN A 248 -15.05 -20.82 2.66
CA GLN A 248 -16.03 -19.84 2.21
C GLN A 248 -15.38 -18.54 1.74
N ALA A 249 -14.28 -18.11 2.35
CA ALA A 249 -13.58 -16.90 1.95
C ALA A 249 -12.91 -17.07 0.57
N VAL A 250 -12.26 -18.21 0.34
CA VAL A 250 -11.68 -18.56 -0.97
C VAL A 250 -12.78 -18.72 -2.03
N SER A 251 -13.88 -19.39 -1.70
CA SER A 251 -15.03 -19.54 -2.61
C SER A 251 -15.66 -18.20 -2.96
N ASN A 252 -15.80 -17.29 -1.99
CA ASN A 252 -16.29 -15.93 -2.22
C ASN A 252 -15.33 -15.12 -3.11
N LEU A 253 -14.02 -15.27 -2.92
CA LEU A 253 -13.01 -14.66 -3.78
C LEU A 253 -13.14 -15.17 -5.22
N LEU A 254 -13.23 -16.48 -5.43
CA LEU A 254 -13.40 -17.11 -6.74
C LEU A 254 -14.70 -16.66 -7.42
N LYS A 255 -15.80 -16.57 -6.66
CA LYS A 255 -17.08 -16.01 -7.12
C LYS A 255 -16.99 -14.53 -7.48
N GLY A 256 -16.08 -13.76 -6.88
CA GLY A 256 -15.82 -12.39 -7.29
C GLY A 256 -15.12 -12.30 -8.64
N ILE A 257 -14.21 -13.22 -8.93
CA ILE A 257 -13.34 -13.14 -10.13
C ILE A 257 -13.82 -13.97 -11.34
N TYR A 258 -15.02 -14.54 -11.31
CA TYR A 258 -15.55 -15.35 -12.40
C TYR A 258 -15.53 -14.74 -13.83
N PRO A 259 -15.54 -13.40 -14.06
CA PRO A 259 -15.53 -12.85 -15.41
C PRO A 259 -14.14 -12.81 -16.08
N VAL A 260 -13.06 -13.19 -15.37
CA VAL A 260 -11.68 -13.13 -15.89
C VAL A 260 -11.46 -14.02 -17.11
N LYS A 261 -10.52 -13.62 -17.98
CA LYS A 261 -10.02 -14.47 -19.10
C LYS A 261 -8.79 -15.28 -18.75
N PHE A 262 -8.00 -14.84 -17.77
CA PHE A 262 -6.80 -15.52 -17.29
C PHE A 262 -6.85 -15.68 -15.78
N LEU A 263 -6.60 -16.89 -15.30
CA LEU A 263 -6.48 -17.22 -13.89
C LEU A 263 -5.29 -18.14 -13.65
N SER A 264 -4.43 -17.76 -12.71
CA SER A 264 -3.41 -18.63 -12.13
C SER A 264 -3.79 -18.93 -10.69
N LEU A 265 -4.07 -20.18 -10.37
CA LEU A 265 -4.45 -20.63 -9.04
C LEU A 265 -3.42 -21.61 -8.48
N LYS A 266 -2.85 -21.24 -7.35
CA LYS A 266 -1.92 -22.04 -6.56
C LYS A 266 -2.49 -22.25 -5.18
N TYR A 267 -2.29 -23.43 -4.61
CA TYR A 267 -2.59 -23.68 -3.21
C TYR A 267 -1.42 -24.39 -2.51
N SER A 268 -1.31 -24.15 -1.21
CA SER A 268 -0.34 -24.82 -0.34
C SER A 268 -0.65 -26.32 -0.28
N ARG A 269 0.37 -27.12 0.05
CA ARG A 269 0.22 -28.57 0.16
C ARG A 269 -0.81 -28.98 1.22
N ASP A 270 -1.08 -28.16 2.21
CA ASP A 270 -2.00 -28.52 3.28
C ASP A 270 -3.48 -28.20 2.97
N VAL A 271 -3.76 -27.69 1.77
CA VAL A 271 -5.10 -27.28 1.32
C VAL A 271 -5.74 -28.37 0.47
N ASN A 272 -7.00 -28.70 0.76
CA ASN A 272 -7.78 -29.64 -0.05
C ASN A 272 -8.78 -28.87 -0.95
N PRO A 273 -8.50 -28.73 -2.26
CA PRO A 273 -9.29 -27.88 -3.15
C PRO A 273 -10.67 -28.46 -3.48
N SER A 274 -10.90 -29.76 -3.29
CA SER A 274 -12.16 -30.44 -3.58
C SER A 274 -13.36 -29.88 -2.79
N ASN A 275 -13.11 -29.08 -1.74
CA ASN A 275 -14.13 -28.44 -0.92
C ASN A 275 -14.51 -27.04 -1.41
N PHE A 276 -13.86 -26.51 -2.45
CA PHE A 276 -14.17 -25.17 -2.95
C PHE A 276 -15.43 -25.16 -3.81
N ASP A 277 -16.34 -24.23 -3.50
CA ASP A 277 -17.52 -23.99 -4.33
C ASP A 277 -17.16 -23.14 -5.54
N LEU A 278 -16.82 -23.82 -6.64
CA LEU A 278 -16.37 -23.20 -7.89
C LEU A 278 -17.54 -22.61 -8.71
N PRO A 279 -17.52 -21.31 -9.04
CA PRO A 279 -18.46 -20.73 -9.99
C PRO A 279 -18.20 -21.23 -11.42
N LEU A 280 -19.16 -21.02 -12.31
CA LEU A 280 -18.97 -21.21 -13.75
C LEU A 280 -18.16 -20.05 -14.34
N PHE A 281 -16.97 -20.36 -14.85
CA PHE A 281 -16.05 -19.40 -15.45
C PHE A 281 -16.33 -19.27 -16.96
N ASN A 282 -17.43 -18.60 -17.30
CA ASN A 282 -17.91 -18.49 -18.69
C ASN A 282 -17.00 -17.70 -19.64
N ASN A 283 -16.00 -17.00 -19.11
CA ASN A 283 -15.08 -16.16 -19.89
C ASN A 283 -13.62 -16.62 -19.81
N LEU A 284 -13.31 -17.62 -18.98
CA LEU A 284 -11.94 -18.05 -18.77
C LEU A 284 -11.40 -18.76 -20.00
N VAL A 285 -10.31 -18.24 -20.54
CA VAL A 285 -9.63 -18.73 -21.75
C VAL A 285 -8.33 -19.43 -21.40
N GLU A 286 -7.60 -18.92 -20.42
CA GLU A 286 -6.33 -19.49 -19.94
C GLU A 286 -6.39 -19.74 -18.43
N LEU A 287 -6.07 -20.97 -18.04
CA LEU A 287 -6.03 -21.41 -16.65
C LEU A 287 -4.66 -22.03 -16.36
N GLN A 288 -4.01 -21.55 -15.31
CA GLN A 288 -2.79 -22.15 -14.75
C GLN A 288 -3.13 -22.71 -13.36
N LEU A 289 -2.90 -24.00 -13.15
CA LEU A 289 -3.12 -24.68 -11.88
C LEU A 289 -1.78 -25.15 -11.31
N PHE A 290 -1.55 -24.89 -10.03
CA PHE A 290 -0.41 -25.43 -9.28
C PHE A 290 -0.94 -26.38 -8.23
N VAL A 291 -0.74 -27.67 -8.46
CA VAL A 291 -1.48 -28.76 -7.81
C VAL A 291 -0.54 -29.88 -7.37
N LYS A 292 -1.00 -30.75 -6.46
CA LYS A 292 -0.32 -32.01 -6.18
C LYS A 292 -0.50 -33.00 -7.32
N LYS A 293 0.37 -34.01 -7.37
CA LYS A 293 0.14 -35.15 -8.25
C LYS A 293 -1.19 -35.83 -7.90
N ASP A 294 -1.93 -36.23 -8.94
CA ASP A 294 -3.23 -36.93 -8.83
C ASP A 294 -4.36 -36.13 -8.15
N ASP A 295 -4.24 -34.80 -8.07
CA ASP A 295 -5.26 -33.94 -7.49
C ASP A 295 -6.55 -33.92 -8.36
N PRO A 296 -7.74 -34.21 -7.81
CA PRO A 296 -8.99 -34.25 -8.58
C PRO A 296 -9.33 -32.91 -9.24
N PHE A 297 -8.82 -31.81 -8.69
CA PHE A 297 -9.05 -30.46 -9.18
C PHE A 297 -8.48 -30.21 -10.58
N ILE A 298 -7.51 -31.04 -11.00
CA ILE A 298 -6.98 -31.10 -12.38
C ILE A 298 -8.11 -31.33 -13.40
N MET A 299 -9.16 -32.05 -13.00
CA MET A 299 -10.30 -32.37 -13.86
C MET A 299 -11.53 -31.51 -13.52
N GLU A 300 -11.78 -31.26 -12.24
CA GLU A 300 -12.98 -30.52 -11.79
C GLU A 300 -12.98 -29.06 -12.23
N PHE A 301 -11.85 -28.34 -12.11
CA PHE A 301 -11.81 -26.91 -12.44
C PHE A 301 -12.00 -26.68 -13.95
N PRO A 302 -11.26 -27.36 -14.85
CA PRO A 302 -11.46 -27.16 -16.29
C PRO A 302 -12.89 -27.48 -16.75
N ALA A 303 -13.58 -28.43 -16.09
CA ALA A 303 -14.99 -28.74 -16.38
C ALA A 303 -15.94 -27.56 -16.12
N LYS A 304 -15.55 -26.59 -15.28
CA LYS A 304 -16.30 -25.35 -15.01
C LYS A 304 -15.98 -24.21 -15.99
N CYS A 305 -15.14 -24.44 -16.99
CA CYS A 305 -14.58 -23.42 -17.87
C CYS A 305 -14.93 -23.71 -19.35
N PRO A 306 -16.16 -23.41 -19.81
CA PRO A 306 -16.63 -23.82 -21.14
C PRO A 306 -15.89 -23.18 -22.33
N LYS A 307 -15.16 -22.07 -22.11
CA LYS A 307 -14.38 -21.38 -23.14
C LYS A 307 -12.86 -21.56 -22.99
N LEU A 308 -12.44 -22.51 -22.16
CA LEU A 308 -11.02 -22.74 -21.89
C LEU A 308 -10.29 -23.20 -23.16
N GLN A 309 -9.23 -22.49 -23.52
CA GLN A 309 -8.39 -22.78 -24.69
C GLN A 309 -7.00 -23.23 -24.26
N VAL A 310 -6.48 -22.73 -23.15
CA VAL A 310 -5.15 -23.07 -22.63
C VAL A 310 -5.30 -23.54 -21.20
N LEU A 311 -4.85 -24.77 -20.93
CA LEU A 311 -4.73 -25.32 -19.59
C LEU A 311 -3.27 -25.62 -19.31
N GLU A 312 -2.73 -25.03 -18.26
CA GLU A 312 -1.40 -25.32 -17.76
C GLU A 312 -1.48 -25.93 -16.37
N ILE A 313 -0.83 -27.07 -16.19
CA ILE A 313 -0.77 -27.80 -14.93
C ILE A 313 0.68 -27.85 -14.48
N ASN A 314 0.94 -27.34 -13.29
CA ASN A 314 2.24 -27.33 -12.64
C ASN A 314 2.17 -28.25 -11.40
N ILE A 315 2.86 -29.38 -11.45
CA ILE A 315 2.88 -30.38 -10.37
C ILE A 315 3.92 -29.95 -9.32
N LEU A 316 3.46 -29.71 -8.09
CA LEU A 316 4.28 -29.20 -6.98
C LEU A 316 5.27 -30.22 -6.41
N ASP A 317 5.09 -31.51 -6.68
CA ASP A 317 5.86 -32.60 -6.07
C ASP A 317 7.20 -32.86 -6.78
N ASP A 318 7.22 -32.77 -8.11
CA ASP A 318 8.39 -33.06 -8.94
C ASP A 318 8.73 -31.95 -9.96
N GLY A 319 7.99 -30.83 -9.94
CA GLY A 319 8.23 -29.68 -10.81
C GLY A 319 7.82 -29.91 -12.27
N GLN A 320 7.09 -30.99 -12.57
CA GLN A 320 6.58 -31.22 -13.91
C GLN A 320 5.57 -30.15 -14.31
N ARG A 321 5.63 -29.76 -15.59
CA ARG A 321 4.72 -28.78 -16.19
C ARG A 321 4.14 -29.34 -17.47
N CYS A 322 2.82 -29.38 -17.55
CA CYS A 322 2.08 -29.84 -18.72
C CYS A 322 1.20 -28.69 -19.23
N ARG A 323 1.30 -28.39 -20.54
CA ARG A 323 0.46 -27.38 -21.20
C ARG A 323 -0.38 -28.04 -22.28
N TYR A 324 -1.67 -27.76 -22.27
CA TYR A 324 -2.65 -28.31 -23.19
C TYR A 324 -3.33 -27.17 -23.94
N ASN A 325 -3.38 -27.29 -25.26
CA ASN A 325 -4.24 -26.45 -26.10
C ASN A 325 -5.54 -27.22 -26.35
N ILE A 326 -6.67 -26.59 -26.03
CA ILE A 326 -8.01 -27.17 -26.13
C ILE A 326 -8.66 -26.62 -27.40
N THR A 327 -8.80 -27.48 -28.40
CA THR A 327 -9.52 -27.19 -29.65
C THR A 327 -10.73 -28.11 -29.73
N GLU A 328 -11.94 -27.54 -29.87
CA GLU A 328 -13.20 -28.30 -30.04
C GLU A 328 -13.47 -29.36 -28.96
N GLY A 329 -12.99 -29.13 -27.73
CA GLY A 329 -13.16 -30.07 -26.61
C GLY A 329 -12.13 -31.21 -26.55
N VAL A 330 -11.21 -31.29 -27.52
CA VAL A 330 -10.09 -32.24 -27.52
C VAL A 330 -8.86 -31.58 -26.92
N ARG A 331 -8.26 -32.22 -25.91
CA ARG A 331 -6.98 -31.79 -25.32
C ARG A 331 -5.84 -32.25 -26.24
N VAL A 332 -5.26 -31.33 -27.01
CA VAL A 332 -4.06 -31.61 -27.80
C VAL A 332 -2.86 -31.26 -26.94
N HIS A 333 -2.04 -32.26 -26.63
CA HIS A 333 -0.82 -32.07 -25.85
C HIS A 333 0.17 -31.23 -26.67
N ASP A 334 0.52 -30.03 -26.19
CA ASP A 334 1.60 -29.25 -26.78
C ASP A 334 2.91 -29.77 -26.18
N LEU A 335 3.81 -30.30 -27.01
CA LEU A 335 5.03 -30.98 -26.57
C LEU A 335 6.15 -30.02 -26.12
N SER A 336 5.83 -28.76 -25.85
CA SER A 336 6.78 -27.82 -25.25
C SER A 336 6.89 -28.05 -23.74
N ILE A 337 7.52 -29.17 -23.34
CA ILE A 337 8.12 -29.30 -22.00
C ILE A 337 9.20 -28.22 -21.93
N VAL A 338 8.89 -27.09 -21.29
CA VAL A 338 9.91 -26.09 -20.93
C VAL A 338 10.35 -26.42 -19.51
N PRO A 339 11.53 -27.02 -19.29
CA PRO A 339 12.11 -27.11 -17.96
C PRO A 339 12.51 -25.69 -17.55
N ILE A 340 11.74 -25.06 -16.68
CA ILE A 340 12.17 -23.79 -16.08
C ILE A 340 12.92 -24.12 -14.80
N SER A 341 14.24 -23.99 -14.91
CA SER A 341 15.19 -23.78 -13.83
C SER A 341 14.62 -22.83 -12.78
N PRO A 342 14.65 -23.19 -11.48
CA PRO A 342 14.44 -22.20 -10.44
C PRO A 342 15.62 -21.23 -10.47
N VAL A 343 15.34 -19.94 -10.21
CA VAL A 343 16.22 -18.89 -9.66
C VAL A 343 15.91 -17.58 -10.38
N ILE A 344 15.01 -16.79 -9.80
CA ILE A 344 15.18 -15.34 -9.75
C ILE A 344 15.42 -15.00 -8.29
N TYR A 345 16.71 -14.86 -7.94
CA TYR A 345 17.11 -14.04 -6.81
C TYR A 345 16.96 -12.58 -7.22
N MET A 346 16.23 -11.80 -6.44
CA MET A 346 16.61 -10.42 -6.07
C MET A 346 16.24 -10.29 -4.59
N ALA A 347 17.19 -10.56 -3.69
CA ALA A 347 18.26 -9.67 -3.21
C ALA A 347 17.72 -8.62 -2.22
N LYS A 348 18.41 -8.55 -1.08
CA LYS A 348 18.15 -7.82 0.17
C LYS A 348 17.60 -6.40 0.05
#